data_AF-A0A527D6C7-F1
#
_entry.id   AF-A0A527D6C7-F1
#
_cell.length_a   1.000
_cell.length_b   1.000
_cell.length_c   1.000
_cell.angle_alpha   90.00
_cell.angle_beta   90.00
_cell.angle_gamma   90.00
#
_symmetry.space_group_name_H-M   'P 1'
#
loop_
_entity.id
_entity.type
_entity.pdbx_description
1 polymer ?
#
loop_
_entity_poly.entity_id
_entity_poly.type
_entity_poly.pdbx_seq_one_letter_code
_entity_poly.pdbx_strand_id
1 'polypeptide(L)' 'MSADEIIHQSTRLRIMAALNMLERRQTLDFSQLKAIMDVTDGNLGAHLDT' A
#
# COMPACT_ATOMS: atom_id res chain seq x y z
N MET A 1 -12.89 10.45 18.42
CA MET A 1 -12.75 9.64 17.20
C MET A 1 -11.36 9.01 17.26
N SER A 2 -11.26 7.77 17.74
CA SER A 2 -9.96 7.07 17.71
C SER A 2 -9.69 6.67 16.28
N ALA A 3 -8.51 7.03 15.82
CA ALA A 3 -8.10 6.83 14.46
C ALA A 3 -7.66 5.36 14.31
N ASP A 4 -8.14 4.67 13.27
CA ASP A 4 -7.99 3.22 13.10
C ASP A 4 -6.49 2.85 13.06
N GLU A 5 -5.97 2.15 14.07
CA GLU A 5 -4.52 1.84 14.20
C GLU A 5 -3.97 1.16 12.95
N ILE A 6 -4.85 0.50 12.19
CA ILE A 6 -4.47 -0.13 10.95
C ILE A 6 -4.04 0.93 9.91
N ILE A 7 -4.84 1.97 9.69
CA ILE A 7 -4.55 2.99 8.67
C ILE A 7 -3.39 3.92 9.07
N HIS A 8 -3.04 4.00 10.37
CA HIS A 8 -1.94 4.86 10.87
C HIS A 8 -0.54 4.34 10.56
N GLN A 9 -0.43 3.10 10.05
CA GLN A 9 0.83 2.64 9.50
C GLN A 9 1.07 3.39 8.19
N SER A 10 2.08 4.27 8.19
CA SER A 10 2.42 5.15 7.05
C SER A 10 2.55 4.38 5.73
N THR A 11 2.99 3.12 5.78
CA THR A 11 3.03 2.23 4.61
C THR A 11 1.64 1.89 4.07
N ARG A 12 0.65 1.57 4.92
CA ARG A 12 -0.72 1.29 4.46
C ARG A 12 -1.41 2.51 3.87
N LEU A 13 -1.21 3.69 4.47
CA LEU A 13 -1.74 4.93 3.89
C LEU A 13 -1.12 5.22 2.51
N ARG A 14 0.19 5.01 2.36
CA ARG A 14 0.87 5.17 1.06
C ARG A 14 0.41 4.14 0.03
N ILE A 15 0.18 2.88 0.42
CA ILE A 15 -0.40 1.86 -0.46
C ILE A 15 -1.78 2.31 -0.95
N MET A 16 -2.66 2.74 -0.04
CA MET A 16 -4.01 3.19 -0.41
C MET A 16 -3.98 4.44 -1.30
N ALA A 17 -3.08 5.39 -1.04
CA ALA A 17 -2.89 6.56 -1.89
C ALA A 17 -2.44 6.17 -3.31
N ALA A 18 -1.47 5.25 -3.43
CA ALA A 18 -1.00 4.77 -4.73
C ALA A 18 -2.11 4.05 -5.52
N LEU A 19 -2.90 3.21 -4.85
CA LEU A 19 -4.01 2.49 -5.47
C LEU A 19 -5.16 3.44 -5.87
N ASN A 20 -5.41 4.49 -5.09
CA ASN A 20 -6.46 5.47 -5.38
C ASN A 20 -6.17 6.29 -6.65
N MET A 21 -4.90 6.45 -7.02
CA MET A 21 -4.50 7.18 -8.23
C MET A 21 -4.67 6.38 -9.53
N LEU A 22 -5.01 5.10 -9.45
CA LEU A 22 -5.16 4.24 -10.61
C LEU A 22 -6.42 4.59 -11.42
N GLU A 23 -6.29 4.58 -12.74
CA GLU A 23 -7.45 4.68 -13.62
C GLU A 23 -8.35 3.44 -13.49
N ARG A 24 -9.61 3.57 -13.93
CA ARG A 24 -10.53 2.43 -13.92
C ARG A 24 -9.97 1.26 -14.72
N ARG A 25 -9.85 0.11 -14.07
CA ARG A 25 -9.28 -1.16 -14.59
C ARG A 25 -7.76 -1.17 -14.75
N GLN A 26 -7.05 -0.12 -14.32
CA GLN A 26 -5.61 -0.18 -14.17
C GLN A 26 -5.27 -0.98 -12.91
N THR A 27 -4.24 -1.82 -13.01
CA THR A 27 -3.74 -2.64 -11.90
C THR A 27 -2.25 -2.39 -11.71
N LEU A 28 -1.78 -2.49 -10.48
CA LEU A 28 -0.36 -2.58 -10.17
C LEU A 28 -0.02 -4.02 -9.79
N ASP A 29 1.06 -4.54 -10.35
CA ASP A 29 1.66 -5.75 -9.82
C ASP A 29 2.48 -5.46 -8.55
N PHE A 30 2.84 -6.52 -7.83
CA PHE A 30 3.57 -6.42 -6.58
C PHE A 30 4.93 -5.71 -6.74
N SER A 31 5.65 -5.96 -7.83
CA SER A 31 6.97 -5.38 -8.09
C SER A 31 6.87 -3.88 -8.38
N GLN A 32 5.84 -3.46 -9.12
CA GLN A 32 5.54 -2.06 -9.39
C GLN A 32 5.18 -1.32 -8.11
N LEU A 33 4.27 -1.87 -7.30
CA LEU A 33 3.89 -1.25 -6.02
C LEU A 33 5.10 -1.14 -5.09
N LYS A 34 5.94 -2.17 -5.00
CA LYS A 34 7.18 -2.14 -4.23
C LYS A 34 8.12 -1.02 -4.69
N ALA A 35 8.33 -0.88 -5.99
CA ALA A 35 9.21 0.14 -6.54
C ALA A 35 8.70 1.56 -6.24
N ILE A 36 7.38 1.77 -6.23
CA ILE A 36 6.77 3.07 -5.87
C ILE A 36 6.92 3.35 -4.36
N MET A 37 6.82 2.31 -3.53
CA MET A 37 6.82 2.45 -2.07
C MET A 37 8.21 2.49 -1.43
N ASP A 38 9.24 2.04 -2.15
CA ASP A 38 10.63 1.88 -1.67
C ASP A 38 10.72 1.10 -0.35
N VAL A 39 10.17 -0.11 -0.37
CA VAL A 39 10.11 -1.02 0.78
C VAL A 39 10.65 -2.40 0.41
N THR A 40 10.96 -3.21 1.42
CA THR A 40 11.33 -4.61 1.21
C THR A 40 10.10 -5.48 0.95
N ASP A 41 10.32 -6.64 0.31
CA ASP A 41 9.28 -7.62 0.04
C ASP A 41 8.54 -8.04 1.32
N GLY A 42 9.29 -8.26 2.42
CA GLY A 42 8.72 -8.64 3.72
C GLY A 42 7.86 -7.55 4.34
N ASN A 43 8.27 -6.28 4.24
CA ASN A 43 7.47 -5.16 4.73
C ASN A 43 6.17 -5.00 3.92
N LEU A 44 6.27 -5.03 2.58
CA LEU A 44 5.10 -4.89 1.72
C LEU A 44 4.13 -6.06 1.89
N GLY A 45 4.63 -7.30 1.91
CA GLY A 45 3.81 -8.50 2.07
C GLY A 45 3.03 -8.52 3.39
N ALA A 46 3.68 -8.17 4.51
CA ALA A 46 3.03 -8.13 5.81
C ALA A 46 1.86 -7.13 5.89
N HIS A 47 1.89 -6.06 5.10
CA HIS A 47 0.80 -5.08 5.05
C HIS A 47 -0.33 -5.46 4.07
N LEU A 48 -0.07 -6.33 3.08
CA LEU A 48 -1.08 -6.81 2.12
C LEU A 48 -1.84 -8.05 2.60
N ASP A 49 -1.28 -8.79 3.56
CA ASP A 49 -1.86 -10.03 4.12
C ASP A 49 -2.89 -9.78 5.24
N THR A 50 -3.04 -8.52 5.69
CA THR A 50 -3.96 -8.08 6.77
C THR A 50 -5.16 -7.32 6.23
#